data_AF-A0A350VUE2-F1
#
_entry.id   AF-A0A350VUE2-F1
#
_cell.length_a   1.000
_cell.length_b   1.000
_cell.length_c   1.000
_cell.angle_alpha   90.00
_cell.angle_beta   90.00
_cell.angle_gamma   90.00
#
_symmetry.space_group_name_H-M   'P 1'
#
loop_
_entity.id
_entity.type
_entity.pdbx_description
1 polymer ?
#
loop_
_entity_poly.entity_id
_entity_poly.type
_entity_poly.pdbx_seq_one_letter_code
_entity_poly.pdbx_strand_id
1 'polypeptide(L)' 'MNKADYNQNHNSTSINHFYEKLLLLKDMMNTETAKKMAMHRQAVMEDFLEEFMAEWEGEK' A
#
# COMPACT_ATOMS: atom_id res chain seq x y z
N MET A 1 -1.38 -15.73 -5.00
CA MET A 1 -0.03 -15.54 -4.45
C MET A 1 -0.03 -16.13 -3.05
N ASN A 2 0.72 -17.20 -2.81
CA ASN A 2 0.79 -17.81 -1.48
C ASN A 2 1.70 -16.97 -0.57
N LYS A 3 1.46 -17.01 0.74
CA LYS A 3 2.26 -16.28 1.76
C LYS A 3 3.77 -16.60 1.66
N ALA A 4 4.09 -17.83 1.23
CA ALA A 4 5.47 -18.26 1.00
C ALA A 4 6.14 -17.56 -0.19
N ASP A 5 5.40 -17.27 -1.27
CA ASP A 5 5.94 -16.62 -2.47
C ASP A 5 6.26 -15.14 -2.23
N TYR A 6 5.50 -14.46 -1.35
CA TYR A 6 5.74 -13.06 -1.00
C TYR A 6 7.10 -12.85 -0.32
N ASN A 7 7.49 -13.76 0.57
CA ASN A 7 8.78 -13.71 1.26
C ASN A 7 9.98 -14.06 0.35
N GLN A 8 9.76 -14.65 -0.83
CA GLN A 8 10.83 -15.03 -1.76
C GLN A 8 11.14 -13.97 -2.82
N ASN A 9 10.34 -12.90 -2.92
CA ASN A 9 10.68 -11.74 -3.75
C ASN A 9 11.74 -10.89 -3.04
N HIS A 10 12.96 -11.44 -2.95
CA HIS A 10 14.13 -10.88 -2.28
C HIS A 10 14.58 -9.48 -2.76
N ASN A 11 13.92 -8.90 -3.78
CA ASN A 11 14.27 -7.60 -4.37
C ASN A 11 13.28 -6.46 -4.05
N SER A 12 12.14 -6.73 -3.40
CA SER A 12 11.13 -5.71 -3.09
C SER A 12 10.86 -5.65 -1.58
N THR A 13 10.95 -4.46 -1.00
CA THR A 13 10.62 -4.24 0.42
C THR A 13 9.10 -4.26 0.61
N SER A 14 8.65 -4.52 1.83
CA SER A 14 7.21 -4.43 2.13
C SER A 14 6.62 -3.04 1.85
N ILE A 15 7.43 -1.98 2.00
CA ILE A 15 7.05 -0.60 1.65
C ILE A 15 6.96 -0.41 0.14
N ASN A 16 7.90 -0.93 -0.64
CA ASN A 16 7.84 -0.86 -2.10
C ASN A 16 6.55 -1.51 -2.64
N HIS A 17 6.06 -2.57 -2.00
CA HIS A 17 4.81 -3.21 -2.41
C HIS A 17 3.58 -2.29 -2.33
N PHE A 18 3.58 -1.30 -1.43
CA PHE A 18 2.49 -0.31 -1.38
C PHE A 18 2.43 0.47 -2.69
N TYR A 19 3.58 0.97 -3.15
CA TYR A 19 3.69 1.76 -4.38
C TYR A 19 3.53 0.91 -5.65
N GLU A 20 4.11 -0.29 -5.68
CA GLU A 20 4.06 -1.18 -6.84
C GLU A 20 2.64 -1.73 -7.09
N LYS A 21 1.81 -1.83 -6.05
CA LYS A 21 0.52 -2.50 -6.16
C LYS A 21 -0.59 -1.89 -5.33
N LEU A 22 -0.45 -1.82 -4.00
CA LEU A 22 -1.60 -1.58 -3.13
C LEU A 22 -2.28 -0.23 -3.39
N LEU A 23 -1.49 0.81 -3.67
CA LEU A 23 -1.98 2.16 -3.99
C LEU A 23 -2.56 2.28 -5.41
N LEU A 24 -2.34 1.29 -6.28
CA LEU A 24 -2.91 1.26 -7.63
C LEU A 24 -4.30 0.60 -7.66
N LEU A 25 -4.67 -0.16 -6.61
CA LEU A 25 -5.90 -0.95 -6.61
C LEU A 25 -7.17 -0.09 -6.63
N LYS A 26 -7.16 1.14 -6.10
CA LYS A 26 -8.36 2.00 -6.11
C LYS A 26 -8.90 2.25 -7.52
N ASP A 27 -7.99 2.38 -8.49
CA ASP A 27 -8.32 2.72 -9.87
C ASP A 27 -8.75 1.49 -10.67
N MET A 28 -8.41 0.29 -10.16
CA MET A 28 -8.80 -1.01 -10.71
C MET A 28 -10.16 -1.51 -10.19
N MET A 29 -10.85 -0.75 -9.35
CA MET A 29 -12.15 -1.14 -8.81
C MET A 29 -13.24 -1.08 -9.88
N ASN A 30 -14.02 -2.17 -9.99
CA ASN A 30 -15.00 -2.34 -11.07
C ASN A 30 -16.30 -1.53 -10.89
N THR A 31 -16.64 -1.15 -9.66
CA THR A 31 -17.90 -0.45 -9.36
C THR A 31 -17.64 0.87 -8.65
N GLU A 32 -18.54 1.83 -8.84
CA GLU A 32 -18.45 3.14 -8.18
C GLU A 32 -18.48 3.03 -6.65
N THR A 33 -19.26 2.09 -6.11
CA THR A 33 -19.27 1.80 -4.68
C THR A 33 -17.92 1.27 -4.20
N ALA A 34 -17.30 0.36 -4.94
CA ALA A 34 -15.99 -0.18 -4.59
C ALA A 34 -14.90 0.90 -4.69
N LYS A 35 -14.94 1.78 -5.71
CA LYS A 35 -14.03 2.93 -5.83
C LYS A 35 -14.13 3.85 -4.61
N LYS A 36 -15.34 4.22 -4.19
CA LYS A 36 -15.56 5.06 -3.00
C LYS A 36 -15.00 4.43 -1.72
N MET A 37 -15.21 3.12 -1.53
CA MET A 37 -14.63 2.40 -0.39
C MET A 37 -13.10 2.31 -0.48
N ALA A 38 -12.56 2.12 -1.68
CA ALA A 38 -11.13 2.04 -1.91
C ALA A 38 -10.42 3.37 -1.65
N MET A 39 -11.05 4.51 -1.97
CA MET A 39 -10.51 5.84 -1.65
C MET A 39 -10.26 6.02 -0.15
N HIS A 40 -11.22 5.65 0.69
CA HIS A 40 -11.03 5.73 2.14
C HIS A 40 -9.90 4.81 2.63
N ARG A 41 -9.87 3.57 2.14
CA ARG A 41 -8.80 2.62 2.50
C ARG A 41 -7.42 3.08 2.03
N GLN A 42 -7.36 3.74 0.86
CA GLN A 42 -6.12 4.30 0.34
C GLN A 42 -5.61 5.44 1.20
N ALA A 43 -6.48 6.35 1.65
CA ALA A 43 -6.09 7.42 2.56
C ALA A 43 -5.42 6.86 3.83
N VAL A 44 -6.00 5.82 4.45
CA VAL A 44 -5.38 5.17 5.63
C VAL A 44 -4.00 4.57 5.32
N MET A 45 -3.79 4.03 4.11
CA MET A 45 -2.48 3.51 3.72
C MET A 45 -1.47 4.63 3.47
N GLU A 46 -1.90 5.75 2.88
CA GLU A 46 -1.06 6.93 2.64
C GLU A 46 -0.64 7.57 3.97
N ASP A 47 -1.58 7.76 4.90
CA ASP A 47 -1.31 8.29 6.25
C ASP A 47 -0.32 7.40 7.01
N PHE A 48 -0.47 6.08 6.93
CA PHE A 48 0.47 5.13 7.54
C PHE A 48 1.87 5.23 6.93
N LEU A 49 1.99 5.37 5.61
CA LEU A 49 3.28 5.49 4.94
C LEU A 49 3.97 6.81 5.31
N GLU A 50 3.23 7.90 5.41
CA GLU A 50 3.76 9.19 5.85
C GLU A 50 4.36 9.08 7.27
N GLU A 51 3.60 8.51 8.21
CA GLU A 51 4.07 8.31 9.58
C GLU A 51 5.29 7.37 9.64
N PHE A 52 5.24 6.25 8.92
CA PHE A 52 6.35 5.30 8.86
C PHE A 52 7.64 5.94 8.32
N MET A 53 7.55 6.74 7.25
CA MET A 53 8.72 7.36 6.65
C MET A 53 9.28 8.47 7.54
N ALA A 54 8.42 9.25 8.21
CA ALA A 54 8.86 10.25 9.19
C ALA A 54 9.63 9.61 10.37
N GLU A 55 9.13 8.48 10.91
CA GLU A 55 9.83 7.72 11.96
C GLU A 55 11.15 7.13 11.44
N TRP A 56 11.17 6.65 10.19
CA TRP A 56 12.36 6.07 9.57
C TRP A 56 13.47 7.10 9.35
N GLU A 57 13.11 8.32 8.94
CA GLU A 57 14.03 9.44 8.72
C GLU A 57 14.42 10.16 10.03
N GLY A 58 13.75 9.84 11.15
CA GLY A 58 13.98 10.44 12.45
C GLY A 58 13.39 11.85 12.59
N GLU A 59 12.40 12.18 11.77
CA GLU A 59 11.66 13.45 11.82
C GLU A 59 10.51 13.42 12.84
N LYS A 60 10.16 12.22 13.33
CA LYS A 60 9.11 11.98 14.33
C LYS A 60 9.53 10.90 15.34
#